data_AF-A0A1M7ICF9-F1
#
_entry.id   AF-A0A1M7ICF9-F1
#
_cell.length_a   1.000
_cell.length_b   1.000
_cell.length_c   1.000
_cell.angle_alpha   90.00
_cell.angle_beta   90.00
_cell.angle_gamma   90.00
#
_symmetry.space_group_name_H-M   'P 1'
#
loop_
_entity.id
_entity.type
_entity.pdbx_description
1 polymer ?
#
loop_
_entity_poly.entity_id
_entity_poly.type
_entity_poly.pdbx_seq_one_letter_code
_entity_poly.pdbx_strand_id
1 'polypeptide(L)'
;MYNRTHASVYSIVSPSNGSHGVKCYQCSSQAMYQFGEENIPLCLDCFSKASHIQQQELENHERMMDYLSDEISSQFGVPAIGPRFPPRPKPVHIGDVKLHNISVNNSVVGTINTGSIGSVDQSISALVQIGEPNLAEAIKALSEAILQSGDLTRNQKNELVETISVVAKEAATPPESRRNTVALSLLEKASKITGIANDITDVCQKWWPVLAAAFALARG
;
A
#
# COMPACT_ATOMS: atom_id res chain seq x y z
N MET A 1 9.39 40.03 28.77
CA MET A 1 9.69 38.65 29.21
C MET A 1 8.41 37.86 28.97
N TYR A 2 8.21 37.08 27.91
CA TYR A 2 9.01 35.98 27.39
C TYR A 2 8.81 35.89 25.86
N ASN A 3 9.91 35.81 25.13
CA ASN A 3 9.93 35.53 23.70
C ASN A 3 10.42 34.07 23.57
N ARG A 4 9.55 33.13 23.22
CA ARG A 4 9.94 31.79 22.76
C ARG A 4 9.09 31.44 21.55
N THR A 5 9.62 31.79 20.40
CA THR A 5 9.27 31.23 19.10
C THR A 5 9.46 29.71 19.18
N HIS A 6 8.37 28.94 19.10
CA HIS A 6 8.40 27.53 18.74
C HIS A 6 8.83 27.42 17.28
N ALA A 7 10.13 27.54 17.03
CA ALA A 7 10.72 27.09 15.78
C ALA A 7 10.71 25.56 15.84
N SER A 8 9.87 24.92 15.03
CA SER A 8 9.92 23.47 14.81
C SER A 8 11.24 23.15 14.14
N VAL A 9 12.23 22.72 14.92
CA VAL A 9 13.59 22.40 14.45
C VAL A 9 13.54 21.05 13.74
N TYR A 10 13.20 21.05 12.46
CA TYR A 10 13.48 19.93 11.57
C TYR A 10 14.73 20.28 10.76
N SER A 11 15.90 19.85 11.24
CA SER A 11 17.17 20.01 10.53
C SER A 11 17.52 18.73 9.77
N ILE A 12 17.83 18.88 8.48
CA ILE A 12 18.41 17.81 7.66
C ILE A 12 19.85 17.61 8.12
N VAL A 13 20.23 16.37 8.46
CA VAL A 13 21.61 16.04 8.80
C VAL A 13 22.44 16.14 7.52
N SER A 14 23.32 17.14 7.43
CA SER A 14 24.25 17.25 6.31
C SER A 14 25.31 16.13 6.39
N PRO A 15 25.59 15.42 5.30
CA PRO A 15 26.57 14.34 5.31
C PRO A 15 27.98 14.92 5.50
N SER A 16 28.62 14.61 6.63
CA SER A 16 30.04 14.92 6.84
C SER A 16 30.90 14.05 5.92
N ASN A 17 31.79 14.67 5.15
CA ASN A 17 32.82 14.01 4.32
C ASN A 17 33.71 13.10 5.19
N GLY A 18 33.41 11.80 5.21
CA GLY A 18 34.17 10.81 5.98
C GLY A 18 33.35 9.57 6.36
N SER A 19 32.98 8.78 5.36
CA SER A 19 32.66 7.32 5.36
C SER A 19 32.18 6.59 6.64
N HIS A 20 31.32 7.17 7.48
CA HIS A 20 30.37 6.45 8.33
C HIS A 20 29.17 7.36 8.57
N GLY A 21 28.12 7.21 7.75
CA GLY A 21 26.89 7.95 7.98
C GLY A 21 26.29 7.62 9.35
N VAL A 22 25.70 8.62 10.01
CA VAL A 22 25.06 8.47 11.32
C VAL A 22 23.96 7.41 11.21
N LYS A 23 23.99 6.38 12.06
CA LYS A 23 22.97 5.32 12.05
C LYS A 23 21.71 5.81 12.75
N CYS A 24 20.56 5.30 12.32
CA CYS A 24 19.30 5.51 13.00
C CYS A 24 19.38 4.94 14.43
N TYR A 25 18.79 5.64 15.39
CA TYR A 25 18.74 5.18 16.78
C TYR A 25 17.90 3.91 16.96
N GLN A 26 16.86 3.72 16.13
CA GLN A 26 15.93 2.57 16.22
C GLN A 26 16.27 1.42 15.27
N CYS A 27 17.08 1.64 14.22
CA CYS A 27 17.34 0.61 13.21
C CYS A 27 18.75 0.73 12.61
N SER A 28 19.18 -0.29 11.87
CA SER A 28 20.50 -0.31 11.24
C SER A 28 20.62 0.60 10.00
N SER A 29 19.53 1.24 9.58
CA SER A 29 19.49 2.11 8.40
C SER A 29 20.20 3.45 8.63
N GLN A 30 20.59 4.09 7.54
CA GLN A 30 21.18 5.42 7.55
C GLN A 30 20.19 6.47 8.07
N ALA A 31 20.60 7.26 9.07
CA ALA A 31 19.80 8.39 9.55
C ALA A 31 19.88 9.57 8.58
N MET A 32 18.76 10.26 8.43
CA MET A 32 18.60 11.44 7.57
C MET A 32 17.87 12.59 8.27
N TYR A 33 17.11 12.29 9.33
CA TYR A 33 16.26 13.23 10.06
C TYR A 33 16.68 13.29 11.52
N GLN A 34 16.42 14.42 12.18
CA GLN A 34 16.53 14.57 13.62
C GLN A 34 15.13 14.79 14.22
N PHE A 35 14.88 14.21 15.39
CA PHE A 35 13.59 14.27 16.05
C PHE A 35 13.72 14.64 17.53
N GLY A 36 12.83 15.53 17.99
CA GLY A 36 12.80 16.02 19.37
C GLY A 36 13.88 17.04 19.71
N GLU A 37 13.84 17.54 20.94
CA GLU A 37 14.82 18.53 21.45
C GLU A 37 16.23 17.93 21.62
N GLU A 38 16.31 16.61 21.82
CA GLU A 38 17.56 15.85 21.95
C GLU A 38 18.22 15.52 20.60
N ASN A 39 17.63 15.96 19.47
CA ASN A 39 18.13 15.73 18.11
C ASN A 39 18.45 14.24 17.80
N ILE A 40 17.53 13.34 18.17
CA ILE A 40 17.70 11.90 17.98
C ILE A 40 17.74 11.60 16.47
N PRO A 41 18.81 10.96 15.96
CA PRO A 41 18.93 10.67 14.53
C PRO A 41 18.02 9.50 14.13
N LEU A 42 17.11 9.75 13.19
CA LEU A 42 16.17 8.77 12.65
C LEU A 42 16.36 8.59 11.13
N CYS A 43 16.10 7.38 10.64
CA CYS A 43 15.91 7.13 9.21
C CYS A 43 14.52 7.63 8.76
N LEU A 44 14.28 7.65 7.45
CA LEU A 44 12.99 8.06 6.86
C LEU A 44 11.81 7.27 7.45
N ASP A 45 11.93 5.95 7.61
CA ASP A 45 10.84 5.09 8.08
C ASP A 45 10.54 5.27 9.58
N CYS A 46 11.58 5.42 10.40
CA CYS A 46 11.40 5.68 11.83
C CYS A 46 10.82 7.08 12.05
N PHE A 47 11.26 8.06 11.25
CA PHE A 47 10.72 9.41 11.29
C PHE A 47 9.25 9.46 10.85
N SER A 48 8.90 8.82 9.74
CA SER A 48 7.51 8.80 9.24
C SER A 48 6.55 8.13 10.22
N LYS A 49 6.98 7.05 10.89
CA LYS A 49 6.22 6.42 11.99
C LYS A 49 6.06 7.35 13.18
N ALA A 50 7.13 8.03 13.60
CA ALA A 50 7.07 8.98 14.71
C ALA A 50 6.12 10.16 14.41
N SER A 51 6.19 10.73 13.20
CA SER A 51 5.27 11.77 12.76
C SER A 51 3.82 11.29 12.74
N HIS A 52 3.57 10.04 12.33
CA HIS A 52 2.23 9.48 12.34
C HIS A 52 1.66 9.33 13.75
N ILE A 53 2.47 8.84 14.70
CA ILE A 53 2.07 8.72 16.11
C ILE A 53 1.71 10.09 16.68
N GLN A 54 2.55 11.10 16.45
CA GLN A 54 2.26 12.47 16.91
C GLN A 54 0.95 13.03 16.33
N GLN A 55 0.69 12.74 15.05
CA GLN A 55 -0.56 13.18 14.43
C GLN A 55 -1.78 12.48 15.04
N GLN A 56 -1.67 11.20 15.38
CA GLN A 56 -2.74 10.45 16.07
C GLN A 56 -2.98 10.98 17.49
N GLU A 57 -1.93 11.33 18.22
CA GLU A 57 -2.06 11.97 19.55
C GLU A 57 -2.78 13.32 19.46
N LEU A 58 -2.43 14.16 18.48
CA LEU A 58 -3.12 15.42 18.24
C LEU A 58 -4.60 15.21 17.90
N GLU A 59 -4.91 14.22 17.05
CA GLU A 59 -6.31 13.89 16.73
C GLU A 59 -7.09 13.42 17.96
N ASN A 60 -6.47 12.61 18.82
CA ASN A 60 -7.10 12.16 20.07
C ASN A 60 -7.37 13.35 21.01
N HIS A 61 -6.43 14.30 21.12
CA HIS A 61 -6.62 15.50 21.92
C HIS A 61 -7.73 16.40 21.36
N GLU A 62 -7.81 16.59 20.05
CA GLU A 62 -8.89 17.35 19.42
C GLU A 62 -10.26 16.73 19.70
N ARG A 63 -10.39 15.41 19.55
CA ARG A 63 -11.64 14.68 19.87
C ARG A 63 -12.01 14.79 21.35
N MET A 64 -11.02 14.78 22.24
CA MET A 64 -11.25 14.94 23.68
C MET A 64 -11.71 16.36 24.01
N MET A 65 -11.11 17.38 23.41
CA MET A 65 -11.56 18.77 23.57
C MET A 65 -12.98 18.95 23.06
N ASP A 66 -13.33 18.30 21.95
CA ASP A 66 -14.68 18.32 21.42
C ASP A 66 -15.67 17.66 22.40
N TYR A 67 -15.34 16.48 22.93
CA TYR A 67 -16.14 15.79 23.93
C TYR A 67 -16.36 16.64 25.19
N LEU A 68 -15.31 17.25 25.75
CA LEU A 68 -15.41 18.09 26.94
C LEU A 68 -16.25 19.35 26.69
N SER A 69 -16.15 19.94 25.50
CA SER A 69 -16.98 21.07 25.11
C SER A 69 -18.47 20.68 25.05
N ASP A 70 -18.79 19.49 24.51
CA ASP A 70 -20.16 18.95 24.54
C ASP A 70 -20.66 18.67 25.96
N GLU A 71 -19.82 18.13 26.83
CA GLU A 71 -20.16 17.84 28.23
C GLU A 71 -20.48 19.13 28.99
N ILE A 72 -19.67 20.18 28.84
CA ILE A 72 -19.93 21.50 29.42
C ILE A 72 -21.24 22.07 28.88
N SER A 73 -21.43 22.05 27.56
CA SER A 73 -22.67 22.55 26.95
C SER A 73 -23.91 21.81 27.44
N SER A 74 -23.83 20.48 27.59
CA SER A 74 -24.91 19.65 28.12
C SER A 74 -25.18 19.95 29.59
N GLN A 75 -24.13 20.04 30.42
CA GLN A 75 -24.23 20.26 31.86
C GLN A 75 -24.83 21.64 32.20
N PHE A 76 -24.46 22.67 31.44
CA PHE A 76 -24.91 24.05 31.68
C PHE A 76 -26.09 24.47 30.81
N GLY A 77 -26.59 23.60 29.91
CA GLY A 77 -27.68 23.93 28.99
C GLY A 77 -27.36 25.05 28.02
N VAL A 78 -26.07 25.28 27.74
CA VAL A 78 -25.60 26.32 26.83
C VAL A 78 -25.24 25.71 25.48
N PRO A 79 -25.47 26.40 24.35
CA PRO A 79 -25.08 25.90 23.04
C PRO A 79 -23.56 25.67 22.97
N ALA A 80 -23.13 24.79 22.06
CA ALA A 80 -21.72 24.51 21.81
C ALA A 80 -20.92 25.81 21.59
N ILE A 81 -19.83 25.96 22.33
CA ILE A 81 -19.00 27.16 22.28
C ILE A 81 -17.87 26.93 21.27
N GLY A 82 -18.02 27.50 20.08
CA GLY A 82 -16.98 27.54 19.04
C GLY A 82 -17.05 26.41 17.98
N PRO A 83 -16.22 26.50 16.94
CA PRO A 83 -16.18 25.51 15.87
C PRO A 83 -15.53 24.21 16.34
N ARG A 84 -16.07 23.07 15.87
CA ARG A 84 -15.48 21.75 16.05
C ARG A 84 -14.20 21.61 15.23
N PHE A 85 -13.26 20.84 15.74
CA PHE A 85 -12.09 20.50 14.92
C PHE A 85 -12.54 19.59 13.76
N PRO A 86 -12.26 19.95 12.49
CA PRO A 86 -12.58 19.08 11.38
C PRO A 86 -11.74 17.80 11.49
N PRO A 87 -12.26 16.64 11.03
CA PRO A 87 -11.47 15.42 10.98
C PRO A 87 -10.21 15.70 10.16
N ARG A 88 -9.04 15.55 10.81
CA ARG A 88 -7.77 15.69 10.10
C ARG A 88 -7.72 14.64 8.99
N PRO A 89 -7.26 15.01 7.77
CA PRO A 89 -7.01 14.00 6.75
C PRO A 89 -5.97 13.04 7.32
N LYS A 90 -6.37 11.78 7.48
CA LYS A 90 -5.44 10.72 7.83
C LYS A 90 -4.34 10.73 6.78
N PRO A 91 -3.06 10.75 7.16
CA PRO A 91 -1.99 10.59 6.19
C PRO A 91 -2.32 9.36 5.38
N VAL A 92 -2.35 9.50 4.06
CA VAL A 92 -2.41 8.33 3.19
C VAL A 92 -1.12 7.60 3.48
N HIS A 93 -1.19 6.58 4.34
CA HIS A 93 -0.13 5.61 4.44
C HIS A 93 0.02 5.08 3.01
N ILE A 94 1.08 5.50 2.33
CA ILE A 94 1.76 4.66 1.37
C ILE A 94 2.36 3.57 2.24
N GLY A 95 1.47 2.70 2.74
CA GLY A 95 1.85 1.61 3.59
C GLY A 95 2.88 0.84 2.81
N ASP A 96 3.98 0.51 3.46
CA ASP A 96 4.79 -0.60 3.03
C ASP A 96 3.80 -1.75 2.84
N VAL A 97 3.52 -2.10 1.58
CA VAL A 97 2.49 -3.07 1.27
C VAL A 97 3.05 -4.36 1.83
N LYS A 98 2.58 -4.76 3.00
CA LYS A 98 2.98 -6.01 3.62
C LYS A 98 2.30 -7.11 2.83
N LEU A 99 2.95 -7.51 1.75
CA LEU A 99 2.54 -8.59 0.90
C LEU A 99 2.75 -9.88 1.69
N HIS A 100 1.67 -10.60 1.94
CA HIS A 100 1.73 -11.89 2.63
C HIS A 100 2.06 -13.03 1.66
N ASN A 101 1.73 -12.85 0.39
CA ASN A 101 1.79 -13.88 -0.63
C ASN A 101 2.75 -13.54 -1.76
N ILE A 102 2.89 -12.27 -2.14
CA ILE A 102 3.71 -11.82 -3.28
C ILE A 102 5.10 -11.39 -2.83
N SER A 103 6.15 -11.98 -3.40
CA SER A 103 7.54 -11.59 -3.16
C SER A 103 8.06 -10.69 -4.28
N VAL A 104 8.31 -9.42 -3.94
CA VAL A 104 8.83 -8.41 -4.88
C VAL A 104 10.07 -7.75 -4.29
N ASN A 105 11.13 -7.60 -5.09
CA ASN A 105 12.33 -6.86 -4.68
C ASN A 105 11.99 -5.38 -4.41
N ASN A 106 12.53 -4.81 -3.31
CA ASN A 106 12.24 -3.45 -2.82
C ASN A 106 12.37 -2.33 -3.88
N SER A 107 13.18 -2.52 -4.93
CA SER A 107 13.36 -1.54 -6.02
C SER A 107 12.16 -1.41 -6.97
N VAL A 108 11.27 -2.41 -7.01
CA VAL A 108 10.10 -2.41 -7.91
C VAL A 108 8.89 -1.75 -7.23
N VAL A 109 8.80 -1.84 -5.91
CA VAL A 109 7.68 -1.31 -5.10
C VAL A 109 7.58 0.22 -5.18
N GLY A 110 8.69 0.95 -5.34
CA GLY A 110 8.68 2.42 -5.48
C GLY A 110 8.27 2.96 -6.85
N THR A 111 8.12 2.09 -7.87
CA THR A 111 7.84 2.51 -9.25
C THR A 111 6.50 2.00 -9.79
N ILE A 112 5.90 1.02 -9.13
CA ILE A 112 4.63 0.41 -9.56
C ILE A 112 3.48 0.85 -8.65
N ASN A 113 2.26 0.86 -9.18
CA ASN A 113 1.06 1.19 -8.40
C ASN A 113 0.86 0.16 -7.26
N THR A 114 1.36 0.50 -6.07
CA THR A 114 1.39 -0.38 -4.89
C THR A 114 0.01 -0.77 -4.40
N GLY A 115 -1.02 0.06 -4.65
CA GLY A 115 -2.41 -0.25 -4.31
C GLY A 115 -2.97 -1.45 -5.09
N SER A 116 -2.56 -1.63 -6.34
CA SER A 116 -2.96 -2.78 -7.16
C SER A 116 -2.27 -4.06 -6.70
N ILE A 117 -0.99 -4.01 -6.32
CA ILE A 117 -0.28 -5.17 -5.78
C ILE A 117 -0.89 -5.59 -4.43
N GLY A 118 -1.20 -4.64 -3.54
CA GLY A 118 -1.88 -4.94 -2.29
C GLY A 118 -3.28 -5.54 -2.50
N SER A 119 -4.01 -5.07 -3.51
CA SER A 119 -5.29 -5.66 -3.90
C SER A 119 -5.14 -7.12 -4.38
N VAL A 120 -4.12 -7.41 -5.19
CA VAL A 120 -3.83 -8.78 -5.63
C VAL A 120 -3.51 -9.68 -4.43
N ASP A 121 -2.66 -9.23 -3.50
CA ASP A 121 -2.28 -9.99 -2.31
C ASP A 121 -3.47 -10.37 -1.42
N GLN A 122 -4.42 -9.44 -1.27
CA GLN A 122 -5.67 -9.67 -0.57
C GLN A 122 -6.56 -10.70 -1.31
N SER A 123 -6.69 -10.57 -2.63
CA SER A 123 -7.45 -11.53 -3.45
C SER A 123 -6.86 -12.94 -3.42
N ILE A 124 -5.53 -13.08 -3.40
CA ILE A 124 -4.87 -14.38 -3.22
C ILE A 124 -5.27 -15.00 -1.87
N SER A 125 -5.24 -14.21 -0.79
CA SER A 125 -5.65 -14.67 0.53
C SER A 125 -7.12 -15.11 0.56
N ALA A 126 -8.01 -14.36 -0.08
CA ALA A 126 -9.42 -14.70 -0.20
C ALA A 126 -9.64 -16.01 -1.00
N LEU A 127 -8.91 -16.19 -2.11
CA LEU A 127 -8.98 -17.40 -2.93
C LEU A 127 -8.57 -18.66 -2.16
N VAL A 128 -7.51 -18.58 -1.36
CA VAL A 128 -7.10 -19.68 -0.48
C VAL A 128 -8.19 -20.00 0.55
N GLN A 129 -8.83 -18.98 1.12
CA GLN A 129 -9.90 -19.16 2.11
C GLN A 129 -11.16 -19.81 1.53
N ILE A 130 -11.52 -19.52 0.28
CA ILE A 130 -12.68 -20.12 -0.39
C ILE A 130 -12.38 -21.47 -1.05
N GLY A 131 -11.18 -22.03 -0.84
CA GLY A 131 -10.81 -23.37 -1.33
C GLY A 131 -10.37 -23.40 -2.79
N GLU A 132 -9.91 -22.29 -3.36
CA GLU A 132 -9.42 -22.16 -4.73
C GLU A 132 -7.89 -21.93 -4.79
N PRO A 133 -7.06 -22.82 -4.22
CA PRO A 133 -5.61 -22.59 -4.10
C PRO A 133 -4.90 -22.57 -5.48
N ASN A 134 -5.45 -23.26 -6.47
CA ASN A 134 -4.89 -23.28 -7.82
C ASN A 134 -5.02 -21.91 -8.52
N LEU A 135 -6.14 -21.21 -8.29
CA LEU A 135 -6.33 -19.84 -8.78
C LEU A 135 -5.48 -18.83 -8.02
N ALA A 136 -5.37 -19.02 -6.70
CA ALA A 136 -4.46 -18.23 -5.87
C ALA A 136 -3.00 -18.35 -6.36
N GLU A 137 -2.54 -19.56 -6.65
CA GLU A 137 -1.19 -19.80 -7.18
C GLU A 137 -1.00 -19.20 -8.58
N ALA A 138 -1.99 -19.34 -9.47
CA ALA A 138 -1.94 -18.74 -10.81
C ALA A 138 -1.79 -17.21 -10.76
N ILE A 139 -2.62 -16.55 -9.94
CA ILE A 139 -2.58 -15.09 -9.78
C ILE A 139 -1.25 -14.65 -9.16
N LYS A 140 -0.76 -15.37 -8.14
CA LYS A 140 0.54 -15.10 -7.53
C LYS A 140 1.67 -15.20 -8.55
N ALA A 141 1.79 -16.33 -9.23
CA ALA A 141 2.88 -16.60 -10.15
C ALA A 141 2.93 -15.60 -11.31
N LEU A 142 1.78 -15.26 -11.90
CA LEU A 142 1.69 -14.25 -12.95
C LEU A 142 2.07 -12.86 -12.45
N SER A 143 1.59 -12.46 -11.28
CA SER A 143 1.90 -11.15 -10.70
C SER A 143 3.39 -11.00 -10.41
N GLU A 144 4.01 -12.02 -9.79
CA GLU A 144 5.45 -12.02 -9.51
C GLU A 144 6.28 -11.98 -10.79
N ALA A 145 5.94 -12.80 -11.79
CA ALA A 145 6.64 -12.83 -13.07
C ALA A 145 6.58 -11.47 -13.79
N ILE A 146 5.41 -10.82 -13.84
CA ILE A 146 5.24 -9.51 -14.49
C ILE A 146 6.05 -8.43 -13.78
N LEU A 147 6.05 -8.43 -12.45
CA LEU A 147 6.82 -7.46 -11.66
C LEU A 147 8.34 -7.65 -11.88
N GLN A 148 8.79 -8.90 -12.01
CA GLN A 148 10.19 -9.26 -12.17
C GLN A 148 10.70 -9.22 -13.62
N SER A 149 9.81 -9.20 -14.62
CA SER A 149 10.19 -9.20 -16.04
C SER A 149 11.14 -8.05 -16.39
N GLY A 150 12.25 -8.35 -17.06
CA GLY A 150 13.14 -7.37 -17.67
C GLY A 150 12.64 -6.86 -19.02
N ASP A 151 11.82 -7.65 -19.72
CA ASP A 151 11.34 -7.34 -21.06
C ASP A 151 10.17 -6.33 -21.05
N LEU A 152 9.41 -6.25 -19.95
CA LEU A 152 8.27 -5.35 -19.82
C LEU A 152 8.69 -3.94 -19.36
N THR A 153 8.19 -2.93 -20.06
CA THR A 153 8.31 -1.53 -19.62
C THR A 153 7.50 -1.27 -18.35
N ARG A 154 7.87 -0.23 -17.61
CA ARG A 154 7.14 0.20 -16.40
C ARG A 154 5.63 0.39 -16.64
N ASN A 155 5.25 1.00 -17.76
CA ASN A 155 3.84 1.24 -18.09
C ASN A 155 3.10 -0.08 -18.34
N GLN A 156 3.71 -1.03 -19.06
CA GLN A 156 3.14 -2.35 -19.29
C GLN A 156 3.00 -3.13 -17.98
N LYS A 157 4.00 -3.07 -17.09
CA LYS A 157 3.90 -3.69 -15.76
C LYS A 157 2.75 -3.11 -14.95
N ASN A 158 2.61 -1.79 -14.91
CA ASN A 158 1.50 -1.14 -14.20
C ASN A 158 0.14 -1.58 -14.75
N GLU A 159 -0.03 -1.52 -16.08
CA GLU A 159 -1.27 -1.91 -16.74
C GLU A 159 -1.61 -3.38 -16.50
N LEU A 160 -0.62 -4.27 -16.57
CA LEU A 160 -0.80 -5.69 -16.33
C LEU A 160 -1.15 -6.01 -14.87
N VAL A 161 -0.48 -5.37 -13.92
CA VAL A 161 -0.76 -5.55 -12.48
C VAL A 161 -2.15 -5.01 -12.14
N GLU A 162 -2.57 -3.89 -12.71
CA GLU A 162 -3.93 -3.37 -12.58
C GLU A 162 -4.96 -4.34 -13.16
N THR A 163 -4.67 -4.88 -14.35
CA THR A 163 -5.53 -5.87 -15.02
C THR A 163 -5.67 -7.14 -14.16
N ILE A 164 -4.56 -7.67 -13.66
CA ILE A 164 -4.58 -8.84 -12.77
C ILE A 164 -5.27 -8.53 -11.45
N SER A 165 -5.11 -7.33 -10.89
CA SER A 165 -5.85 -6.91 -9.70
C SER A 165 -7.36 -6.99 -9.90
N VAL A 166 -7.87 -6.54 -11.04
CA VAL A 166 -9.30 -6.65 -11.35
C VAL A 166 -9.71 -8.11 -11.53
N VAL A 167 -8.94 -8.89 -12.28
CA VAL A 167 -9.22 -10.33 -12.50
C VAL A 167 -9.19 -11.12 -11.19
N ALA A 168 -8.25 -10.83 -10.29
CA ALA A 168 -8.11 -11.48 -9.00
C ALA A 168 -9.29 -11.16 -8.07
N LYS A 169 -9.78 -9.91 -8.08
CA LYS A 169 -11.01 -9.53 -7.37
C LYS A 169 -12.22 -10.29 -7.91
N GLU A 170 -12.37 -10.36 -9.23
CA GLU A 170 -13.46 -11.12 -9.85
C GLU A 170 -13.35 -12.62 -9.53
N ALA A 171 -12.15 -13.21 -9.57
CA ALA A 171 -11.93 -14.61 -9.21
C ALA A 171 -12.32 -14.92 -7.75
N ALA A 172 -12.05 -13.98 -6.84
CA ALA A 172 -12.40 -14.09 -5.42
C ALA A 172 -13.90 -13.89 -5.14
N THR A 173 -14.71 -13.46 -6.11
CA THR A 173 -16.17 -13.43 -5.96
C THR A 173 -16.79 -14.82 -6.20
N PRO A 174 -17.94 -15.13 -5.59
CA PRO A 174 -18.64 -16.38 -5.82
C PRO A 174 -18.96 -16.58 -7.32
N PRO A 175 -18.84 -17.80 -7.87
CA PRO A 175 -19.01 -18.08 -9.31
C PRO A 175 -20.26 -17.46 -9.96
N GLU A 176 -21.38 -17.42 -9.23
CA GLU A 176 -22.66 -16.88 -9.69
C GLU A 176 -22.68 -15.35 -9.87
N SER A 177 -21.80 -14.64 -9.15
CA SER A 177 -21.72 -13.17 -9.17
C SER A 177 -20.54 -12.64 -9.99
N ARG A 178 -19.73 -13.53 -10.58
CA ARG A 178 -18.53 -13.16 -11.35
C ARG A 178 -18.89 -12.45 -12.64
N ARG A 179 -18.19 -11.37 -12.95
CA ARG A 179 -18.30 -10.70 -14.25
C ARG A 179 -17.40 -11.38 -15.29
N ASN A 180 -17.73 -12.62 -15.65
CA ASN A 180 -16.91 -13.48 -16.50
C ASN A 180 -16.50 -12.84 -17.84
N THR A 181 -17.43 -12.15 -18.51
CA THR A 181 -17.14 -11.48 -19.79
C THR A 181 -16.10 -10.37 -19.65
N VAL A 182 -16.15 -9.62 -18.54
CA VAL A 182 -15.17 -8.56 -18.25
C VAL A 182 -13.82 -9.18 -17.93
N ALA A 183 -13.79 -10.20 -17.06
CA ALA A 183 -12.57 -10.90 -16.70
C ALA A 183 -11.88 -11.54 -17.91
N LEU A 184 -12.62 -12.20 -18.80
CA LEU A 184 -12.08 -12.80 -20.02
C LEU A 184 -11.51 -11.76 -20.99
N SER A 185 -12.20 -10.63 -21.20
CA SER A 185 -11.71 -9.53 -22.05
C SER A 185 -10.40 -8.94 -21.51
N LEU A 186 -10.32 -8.77 -20.19
CA LEU A 186 -9.11 -8.32 -19.50
C LEU A 186 -7.97 -9.33 -19.61
N LEU A 187 -8.26 -10.62 -19.46
CA LEU A 187 -7.28 -11.70 -19.63
C LEU A 187 -6.74 -11.77 -21.07
N GLU A 188 -7.58 -11.62 -22.08
CA GLU A 188 -7.16 -11.58 -23.49
C GLU A 188 -6.28 -10.37 -23.80
N LYS A 189 -6.56 -9.22 -23.18
CA LYS A 189 -5.71 -8.04 -23.29
C LYS A 189 -4.36 -8.27 -22.61
N ALA A 190 -4.37 -8.82 -21.40
CA ALA A 190 -3.15 -9.12 -20.64
C ALA A 190 -2.25 -10.13 -21.38
N SER A 191 -2.85 -11.19 -21.93
CA SER A 191 -2.10 -12.22 -22.65
C SER A 191 -1.37 -11.66 -23.88
N LYS A 192 -1.98 -10.73 -24.61
CA LYS A 192 -1.35 -10.03 -25.74
C LYS A 192 -0.15 -9.19 -25.32
N ILE A 193 -0.25 -8.48 -24.20
CA ILE A 193 0.86 -7.66 -23.68
C ILE A 193 2.00 -8.57 -23.21
N THR A 194 1.70 -9.64 -22.48
CA THR A 194 2.72 -10.59 -22.01
C THR A 194 3.34 -11.40 -23.13
N GLY A 195 2.66 -11.60 -24.26
CA GLY A 195 3.19 -12.34 -25.42
C GLY A 195 4.38 -11.66 -26.12
N ILE A 196 4.70 -10.42 -25.75
CA ILE A 196 5.86 -9.68 -26.26
C ILE A 196 7.11 -9.94 -25.39
N ALA A 197 6.92 -10.37 -24.14
CA ALA A 197 7.98 -10.60 -23.16
C ALA A 197 8.39 -12.07 -23.15
N ASN A 198 9.63 -12.35 -23.57
CA ASN A 198 10.11 -13.72 -23.69
C ASN A 198 10.39 -14.32 -22.31
N ASP A 199 10.90 -13.51 -21.40
CA ASP A 199 11.33 -13.92 -20.05
C ASP A 199 10.21 -14.46 -19.14
N ILE A 200 8.95 -14.19 -19.44
CA ILE A 200 7.78 -14.67 -18.67
C ILE A 200 6.91 -15.69 -19.42
N THR A 201 7.32 -16.11 -20.63
CA THR A 201 6.50 -16.95 -21.52
C THR A 201 6.08 -18.26 -20.86
N ASP A 202 7.00 -18.94 -20.17
CA ASP A 202 6.73 -20.23 -19.52
C ASP A 202 5.66 -20.11 -18.42
N VAL A 203 5.73 -19.04 -17.63
CA VAL A 203 4.76 -18.74 -16.57
C VAL A 203 3.40 -18.44 -17.18
N CYS A 204 3.38 -17.62 -18.23
CA CYS A 204 2.17 -17.26 -18.96
C CYS A 204 1.49 -18.49 -19.61
N GLN A 205 2.25 -19.35 -20.28
CA GLN A 205 1.71 -20.56 -20.90
C GLN A 205 1.11 -21.54 -19.88
N LYS A 206 1.72 -21.63 -18.69
CA LYS A 206 1.21 -22.47 -17.61
C LYS A 206 -0.07 -21.93 -16.99
N TRP A 207 -0.11 -20.64 -16.66
CA TRP A 207 -1.15 -20.10 -15.76
C TRP A 207 -2.28 -19.34 -16.45
N TRP A 208 -2.08 -18.80 -17.65
CA TRP A 208 -3.19 -18.16 -18.39
C TRP A 208 -4.37 -19.10 -18.66
N PRO A 209 -4.17 -20.37 -19.07
CA PRO A 209 -5.27 -21.29 -19.27
C PRO A 209 -6.06 -21.59 -17.99
N VAL A 210 -5.38 -21.64 -16.83
CA VAL A 210 -6.03 -21.89 -15.53
C VAL A 210 -7.00 -20.76 -15.19
N LEU A 211 -6.58 -19.50 -15.39
CA LEU A 211 -7.46 -18.35 -15.18
C LEU A 211 -8.60 -18.31 -16.20
N ALA A 212 -8.33 -18.57 -17.47
CA ALA A 212 -9.36 -18.60 -18.50
C ALA A 212 -10.43 -19.66 -18.20
N ALA A 213 -10.03 -20.85 -17.76
CA ALA A 213 -10.94 -21.93 -17.41
C ALA A 213 -11.88 -21.53 -16.25
N ALA A 214 -11.37 -20.83 -15.24
CA ALA A 214 -12.13 -20.38 -14.08
C ALA A 214 -13.32 -19.47 -14.43
N PHE A 215 -13.19 -18.68 -15.48
CA PHE A 215 -14.25 -17.78 -15.97
C PHE A 215 -15.05 -18.36 -17.14
N ALA A 216 -14.54 -19.40 -17.82
CA ALA A 216 -15.26 -20.10 -18.87
C ALA A 216 -16.33 -21.07 -18.33
N LEU A 217 -16.07 -21.70 -17.17
CA LEU A 217 -16.95 -22.71 -16.57
C LEU A 217 -18.30 -22.14 -16.08
N ALA A 218 -18.42 -20.83 -15.89
CA ALA A 218 -19.63 -20.16 -15.44
C ALA A 218 -20.56 -19.69 -16.60
N ARG A 219 -20.37 -20.24 -17.80
CA ARG A 219 -21.31 -20.12 -18.95
C ARG A 219 -22.24 -21.34 -19.10
N GLY A 220 -22.22 -22.27 -18.15
CA GLY A 220 -23.08 -23.47 -18.13
C GLY A 220 -24.37 -23.24 -17.38
#